data_AF-A0AAN8G8J4-F1
#
_entry.id   AF-A0AAN8G8J4-F1
#
_cell.length_a   1.000
_cell.length_b   1.000
_cell.length_c   1.000
_cell.angle_alpha   90.00
_cell.angle_beta   90.00
_cell.angle_gamma   90.00
#
_symmetry.space_group_name_H-M   'P 1'
#
loop_
_entity.id
_entity.type
_entity.pdbx_description
1 polymer ?
#
loop_
_entity_poly.entity_id
_entity_poly.type
_entity_poly.pdbx_seq_one_letter_code
_entity_poly.pdbx_strand_id
1 'polypeptide(L)' 'MIFAENNFWGRSIAAISSSSDPESYGGFGPFVPLFERIPYNDLKALEGVQDICKKHNVLFITDEIQSGLGRTGE' A
#
# COMPACT_ATOMS: atom_id res chain seq x y z
N MET A 1 0.57 -8.95 -1.92
CA MET A 1 0.74 -7.86 -0.92
C MET A 1 -0.51 -7.00 -0.96
N ILE A 2 -0.97 -6.50 0.18
CA ILE A 2 -2.17 -5.66 0.26
C ILE A 2 -1.72 -4.23 0.59
N PHE A 3 -2.18 -3.27 -0.19
CA PHE A 3 -1.85 -1.85 -0.06
C PHE A 3 -3.10 -1.03 0.22
N ALA A 4 -2.95 0.18 0.76
CA ALA A 4 -4.05 1.14 0.78
C ALA A 4 -4.22 1.79 -0.61
N GLU A 5 -5.43 2.11 -1.02
CA GLU A 5 -5.66 3.03 -2.14
C GLU A 5 -5.00 4.38 -1.87
N ASN A 6 -4.62 5.09 -2.93
CA ASN A 6 -3.89 6.35 -2.92
C ASN A 6 -2.52 6.27 -2.23
N ASN A 7 -1.88 5.09 -2.25
CA ASN A 7 -0.52 4.89 -1.75
C ASN A 7 0.54 5.54 -2.66
N PHE A 8 1.67 5.92 -2.06
CA PHE A 8 2.90 6.26 -2.76
C PHE A 8 4.09 5.71 -1.95
N TRP A 9 4.88 4.83 -2.57
CA TRP A 9 6.08 4.23 -1.95
C TRP A 9 7.24 4.08 -2.95
N GLY A 10 7.16 4.77 -4.09
CA GLY A 10 8.19 4.79 -5.13
C GLY A 10 7.66 4.75 -6.56
N ARG A 11 8.58 4.60 -7.53
CA ARG A 11 8.29 4.58 -8.98
C ARG A 11 8.86 3.35 -9.71
N SER A 12 9.37 2.37 -8.98
CA SER A 12 9.78 1.09 -9.58
C SER A 12 8.56 0.34 -10.10
N ILE A 13 8.76 -0.70 -10.94
CA ILE A 13 7.66 -1.53 -11.46
C ILE A 13 6.78 -2.08 -10.32
N ALA A 14 7.39 -2.52 -9.21
CA ALA A 14 6.66 -3.01 -8.05
C ALA A 14 5.85 -1.90 -7.39
N ALA A 15 6.42 -0.69 -7.25
CA ALA A 15 5.73 0.43 -6.63
C ALA A 15 4.52 0.91 -7.43
N ILE A 16 4.70 1.11 -8.73
CA ILE A 16 3.58 1.55 -9.59
C ILE A 16 2.53 0.46 -9.76
N SER A 17 2.87 -0.82 -9.59
CA SER A 17 1.92 -1.94 -9.65
C SER A 17 0.86 -1.90 -8.53
N SER A 18 1.16 -1.29 -7.39
CA SER A 18 0.17 -1.11 -6.31
C SER A 18 -0.52 0.25 -6.37
N SER A 19 -0.11 1.18 -7.24
CA SER A 19 -0.66 2.55 -7.28
C SER A 19 -2.10 2.58 -7.80
N SER A 20 -2.97 3.38 -7.18
CA SER A 20 -4.30 3.71 -7.73
C SER A 20 -4.30 4.98 -8.59
N ASP A 21 -3.16 5.67 -8.71
CA ASP A 21 -3.01 6.88 -9.51
C ASP A 21 -2.74 6.54 -11.00
N PRO A 22 -3.67 6.87 -11.94
CA PRO A 22 -3.52 6.59 -13.37
C PRO A 22 -2.27 7.18 -14.01
N GLU A 23 -1.77 8.33 -13.51
CA GLU A 23 -0.54 8.94 -14.04
C GLU A 23 0.71 8.13 -13.70
N SER A 24 0.65 7.35 -12.62
CA SER A 24 1.79 6.57 -12.12
C SER A 24 1.98 5.23 -12.82
N TYR A 25 0.93 4.63 -13.41
CA TYR A 25 1.03 3.29 -14.03
C TYR A 25 0.70 3.23 -15.54
N GLY A 26 0.17 4.28 -16.16
CA GLY A 26 -0.14 4.27 -17.60
C GLY A 26 1.06 3.88 -18.49
N GLY A 27 0.93 2.80 -19.27
CA GLY A 27 1.94 2.37 -20.25
C GLY A 27 3.12 1.55 -19.73
N PHE A 28 3.15 1.18 -18.45
CA PHE A 28 4.28 0.45 -17.83
C PHE A 28 3.99 -1.03 -17.50
N GLY A 29 2.90 -1.58 -18.01
CA GLY A 29 2.55 -2.99 -17.79
C GLY A 29 3.47 -3.98 -18.54
N PRO A 30 3.43 -5.28 -18.21
CA PRO A 30 2.54 -5.90 -17.22
C PRO A 30 2.95 -5.61 -15.77
N PHE A 31 1.95 -5.46 -14.90
CA PHE A 31 2.17 -5.19 -13.48
C PHE A 31 2.39 -6.45 -12.67
N VAL A 32 2.97 -6.28 -11.48
CA VAL A 32 3.19 -7.37 -10.53
C VAL A 32 1.84 -7.98 -10.13
N PRO A 33 1.62 -9.29 -10.36
CA PRO A 33 0.37 -9.93 -10.02
C PRO A 33 0.23 -10.11 -8.50
N LEU A 34 -1.00 -10.40 -8.03
CA LEU A 34 -1.32 -10.67 -6.62
C LEU A 34 -1.06 -9.48 -5.66
N PHE A 35 -1.02 -8.27 -6.22
CA PHE A 35 -1.11 -7.04 -5.47
C PHE A 35 -2.58 -6.64 -5.38
N GLU A 36 -3.06 -6.44 -4.16
CA GLU A 36 -4.43 -6.04 -3.87
C GLU A 36 -4.44 -4.69 -3.16
N ARG A 37 -5.57 -3.99 -3.23
CA ARG A 37 -5.78 -2.70 -2.58
C ARG A 37 -7.05 -2.71 -1.74
N ILE A 38 -7.02 -2.02 -0.60
CA ILE A 38 -8.20 -1.70 0.20
C ILE A 38 -8.41 -0.19 0.25
N PRO A 39 -9.66 0.30 0.41
CA PRO A 39 -9.92 1.73 0.52
C PRO A 39 -9.13 2.38 1.66
N TYR A 40 -8.57 3.55 1.40
CA TYR A 40 -7.91 4.35 2.43
C TYR A 40 -8.91 4.83 3.47
N ASN A 41 -8.51 4.84 4.75
CA ASN A 41 -9.32 5.30 5.87
C ASN A 41 -10.65 4.54 6.09
N ASP A 42 -10.74 3.29 5.62
CA ASP A 42 -11.84 2.38 5.96
C ASP A 42 -11.41 1.41 7.06
N LEU A 43 -11.92 1.63 8.28
CA LEU A 43 -11.58 0.82 9.45
C LEU A 43 -12.07 -0.63 9.32
N LYS A 44 -13.20 -0.89 8.67
CA LYS A 44 -13.74 -2.25 8.51
C LYS A 44 -12.89 -3.05 7.53
N ALA A 45 -12.48 -2.43 6.43
CA ALA A 45 -11.58 -3.05 5.47
C ALA A 45 -10.22 -3.37 6.11
N LEU A 46 -9.67 -2.43 6.89
CA LEU A 46 -8.40 -2.62 7.59
C LEU A 46 -8.47 -3.72 8.66
N GLU A 47 -9.54 -3.75 9.46
CA GLU A 47 -9.76 -4.79 10.48
C GLU A 47 -9.84 -6.18 9.85
N GLY A 48 -10.58 -6.33 8.74
CA GLY A 48 -10.67 -7.60 8.01
C GLY A 48 -9.30 -8.07 7.48
N VAL A 49 -8.48 -7.17 6.94
CA VAL A 49 -7.11 -7.50 6.51
C VAL A 49 -6.22 -7.84 7.69
N GLN A 50 -6.35 -7.13 8.81
CA GLN A 50 -5.57 -7.40 10.02
C GLN A 50 -5.83 -8.82 10.56
N ASP A 51 -7.07 -9.28 10.56
CA ASP A 51 -7.43 -10.64 11.00
C ASP A 51 -6.81 -11.71 10.10
N ILE A 52 -6.83 -11.50 8.78
CA ILE A 52 -6.15 -12.37 7.81
C ILE A 52 -4.63 -12.37 8.08
N CYS A 53 -4.03 -11.20 8.27
CA CYS A 53 -2.59 -11.09 8.52
C CYS A 53 -2.17 -11.83 9.80
N LYS A 54 -2.93 -11.68 10.89
CA LYS A 54 -2.69 -12.41 12.15
C LYS A 54 -2.79 -13.92 11.95
N LYS A 55 -3.84 -14.39 11.27
CA LYS A 55 -4.06 -15.82 11.00
C LYS A 55 -2.94 -16.45 10.17
N HIS A 56 -2.36 -15.69 9.26
CA HIS A 56 -1.36 -16.18 8.30
C HIS A 56 0.08 -15.75 8.63
N ASN A 57 0.32 -15.14 9.80
CA ASN A 57 1.63 -14.62 10.22
C ASN A 57 2.26 -13.67 9.18
N VAL A 58 1.44 -12.76 8.64
CA VAL A 58 1.84 -11.74 7.66
C VAL A 58 2.20 -10.45 8.37
N LEU A 59 3.25 -9.78 7.89
CA LEU A 59 3.75 -8.53 8.46
C LEU A 59 2.84 -7.33 8.09
N PHE A 60 2.74 -6.40 9.03
CA PHE A 60 2.26 -5.04 8.78
C PHE A 60 3.46 -4.13 8.57
N ILE A 61 3.47 -3.34 7.49
CA ILE A 61 4.59 -2.48 7.10
C ILE A 61 4.08 -1.04 7.00
N THR A 62 4.75 -0.12 7.68
CA THR A 62 4.51 1.32 7.59
C THR A 62 5.64 1.98 6.82
N ASP A 63 5.30 2.66 5.72
CA ASP A 63 6.28 3.46 4.97
C ASP A 63 6.41 4.85 5.62
N GLU A 64 7.56 5.08 6.25
CA GLU A 64 7.89 6.31 6.98
C GLU A 64 8.85 7.21 6.18
N ILE A 65 9.05 6.98 4.87
CA ILE A 65 9.94 7.81 4.04
C ILE A 65 9.55 9.29 4.13
N GLN A 66 8.24 9.59 4.16
CA GLN A 66 7.74 10.97 4.24
C GLN A 66 7.39 11.43 5.67
N SER A 67 6.80 10.56 6.49
CA SER A 67 6.33 10.90 7.85
C SER A 67 7.40 10.77 8.93
N GLY A 68 8.49 10.05 8.66
CA GLY A 68 9.51 9.72 9.65
C GLY A 68 10.35 10.92 10.08
N LEU A 69 11.34 10.64 10.94
CA LEU A 69 12.30 11.63 11.44
C LEU A 69 11.65 12.85 12.10
N GLY A 70 10.52 12.65 12.77
CA GLY A 70 9.81 13.71 13.50
C GLY A 70 9.03 14.70 12.62
N ARG A 71 8.80 14.39 11.34
CA ARG A 71 8.07 15.27 10.41
C ARG A 71 6.68 15.66 10.92
N THR A 72 5.99 14.73 11.58
CA THR A 72 4.63 14.90 12.10
C THR A 72 4.59 15.19 13.60
N GLY A 73 5.75 15.43 14.22
CA GLY A 73 5.86 15.71 15.65
C GLY A 73 5.49 17.16 15.95
N GLU A 74 4.38 17.34 16.66
CA GLU A 74 4.32 18.34 17.74
C GLU A 74 5.18 17.87 18.92
#